data_AF-A0A142BAW0-F1
#
_entry.id   AF-A0A142BAW0-F1
#
_cell.length_a   1.000
_cell.length_b   1.000
_cell.length_c   1.000
_cell.angle_alpha   90.00
_cell.angle_beta   90.00
_cell.angle_gamma   90.00
#
_symmetry.space_group_name_H-M   'P 1'
#
loop_
_entity.id
_entity.type
_entity.pdbx_description
1 polymer ?
#
loop_
_entity_poly.entity_id
_entity_poly.type
_entity_poly.pdbx_seq_one_letter_code
_entity_poly.pdbx_strand_id
1 'polypeptide(L)'
;MWESQPGHVHMLMRSTRGVLYRSDSMDYGDSWCEAYSTTVPNNNSGIDLVKAGESLILVCNPVPGNWGERTPLSILVSEDNGRSWSSPIHLETAAGEYSYPAVIAQDGLLHVTYSWNRRSIAYHCLQWL
;
A
#
# COMPACT_ATOMS: atom_id res chain seq x y z
N MET A 1 5.49 3.38 -4.98
CA MET A 1 6.33 2.84 -6.08
C MET A 1 7.56 2.21 -5.46
N TRP A 2 8.26 1.33 -6.16
CA TRP A 2 9.54 0.80 -5.71
C TRP A 2 10.39 0.35 -6.89
N GLU A 3 11.70 0.23 -6.68
CA GLU A 3 12.64 -0.32 -7.65
C GLU A 3 13.14 -1.69 -7.14
N SER A 4 12.99 -2.72 -7.99
CA SER A 4 13.45 -4.07 -7.64
C SER A 4 14.94 -4.25 -7.94
N GLN A 5 15.39 -3.67 -9.06
CA GLN A 5 16.77 -3.62 -9.52
C GLN A 5 16.93 -2.42 -10.48
N PRO A 6 18.16 -1.93 -10.75
CA PRO A 6 18.37 -0.72 -11.53
C PRO A 6 17.60 -0.69 -12.86
N GLY A 7 16.71 0.28 -13.02
CA GLY A 7 15.88 0.47 -14.21
C GLY A 7 14.52 -0.22 -14.17
N HIS A 8 14.29 -1.13 -13.21
CA HIS A 8 13.06 -1.89 -13.06
C HIS A 8 12.19 -1.31 -11.95
N VAL A 9 11.34 -0.37 -12.34
CA VAL A 9 10.47 0.38 -11.44
C VAL A 9 9.06 -0.16 -11.50
N HIS A 10 8.39 -0.24 -10.36
CA HIS A 10 7.05 -0.80 -10.22
C HIS A 10 6.16 0.21 -9.50
N MET A 11 4.89 0.27 -9.91
CA MET A 11 3.89 1.08 -9.24
C MET A 11 2.65 0.28 -8.89
N LEU A 12 2.05 0.61 -7.74
CA LEU A 12 0.67 0.27 -7.44
C LEU A 12 -0.20 1.51 -7.59
N MET A 13 -1.39 1.31 -8.12
CA MET A 13 -2.35 2.37 -8.41
C MET A 13 -3.71 2.03 -7.82
N ARG A 14 -4.37 3.07 -7.35
CA ARG A 14 -5.82 3.04 -7.10
C ARG A 14 -6.56 2.77 -8.40
N SER A 15 -7.65 2.04 -8.32
CA SER A 15 -8.55 1.82 -9.44
C SER A 15 -10.02 1.93 -9.00
N THR A 16 -10.91 2.13 -9.96
CA THR A 16 -12.37 2.01 -9.76
C THR A 16 -12.88 0.59 -9.95
N ARG A 17 -11.98 -0.40 -10.07
CA ARG A 17 -12.27 -1.81 -10.35
C ARG A 17 -12.29 -2.69 -9.10
N GLY A 18 -12.14 -2.10 -7.91
CA GLY A 18 -12.22 -2.77 -6.62
C GLY A 18 -11.00 -3.58 -6.20
N VAL A 19 -9.91 -3.45 -6.95
CA VAL A 19 -8.59 -4.01 -6.64
C VAL A 19 -7.50 -3.00 -6.98
N LEU A 20 -6.33 -3.12 -6.38
CA LEU A 20 -5.16 -2.36 -6.82
C LEU A 20 -4.70 -2.85 -8.18
N TYR A 21 -4.24 -1.90 -9.00
CA TYR A 21 -3.60 -2.18 -10.27
C TYR A 21 -2.10 -1.99 -10.15
N ARG A 22 -1.35 -2.72 -10.95
CA ARG A 22 0.10 -2.63 -11.06
C ARG A 22 0.47 -2.25 -12.49
N SER A 23 1.54 -1.49 -12.62
CA SER A 23 2.26 -1.31 -13.88
C SER A 23 3.76 -1.31 -13.59
N ASP A 24 4.54 -1.75 -14.58
CA ASP A 24 5.97 -1.93 -14.49
C ASP A 24 6.66 -1.16 -15.59
N SER A 25 7.82 -0.60 -15.25
CA SER A 25 8.74 0.11 -16.12
C SER A 25 10.05 -0.66 -16.18
N MET A 26 10.68 -0.65 -17.35
CA MET A 26 11.99 -1.26 -17.59
C MET A 26 13.06 -0.23 -17.99
N ASP A 27 12.74 1.06 -17.89
CA ASP A 27 13.55 2.20 -18.33
C ASP A 27 13.54 3.36 -17.32
N TYR A 28 13.68 3.03 -16.03
CA TYR A 28 13.73 4.03 -14.93
C TYR A 28 12.47 4.89 -14.75
N GLY A 29 11.33 4.43 -15.27
CA GLY A 29 10.03 5.07 -15.13
C GLY A 29 9.66 5.98 -16.29
N ASP A 30 10.40 5.94 -17.40
CA ASP A 30 10.13 6.74 -18.60
C ASP A 30 8.90 6.20 -19.35
N SER A 31 8.78 4.88 -19.46
CA SER A 31 7.62 4.21 -20.02
C SER A 31 7.11 3.07 -19.14
N TRP A 32 5.82 2.77 -19.28
CA TRP A 32 5.10 1.84 -18.40
C TRP A 32 4.28 0.86 -19.23
N CYS A 33 4.25 -0.40 -18.81
CA CYS A 33 3.40 -1.40 -19.44
C CYS A 33 1.91 -1.13 -19.17
N GLU A 34 1.03 -1.78 -19.93
CA GLU A 34 -0.40 -1.72 -19.65
C GLU A 34 -0.69 -2.17 -18.22
N ALA A 35 -1.49 -1.40 -17.49
CA ALA A 35 -1.80 -1.68 -16.12
C ALA A 35 -2.64 -2.96 -15.98
N TYR A 36 -2.29 -3.82 -15.04
CA TYR A 36 -2.97 -5.08 -14.80
C TYR A 36 -3.41 -5.22 -13.33
N SER A 37 -4.44 -6.01 -13.09
CA SER A 37 -4.99 -6.20 -11.74
C SER A 37 -4.05 -7.00 -10.84
N THR A 38 -3.98 -6.61 -9.57
CA THR A 38 -3.38 -7.41 -8.50
C THR A 38 -4.44 -8.24 -7.76
N THR A 39 -4.02 -9.00 -6.75
CA THR A 39 -4.92 -9.73 -5.83
C THR A 39 -5.39 -8.90 -4.64
N VAL A 40 -4.86 -7.68 -4.45
CA VAL A 40 -5.18 -6.86 -3.27
C VAL A 40 -6.50 -6.11 -3.52
N PRO A 41 -7.58 -6.41 -2.76
CA PRO A 41 -8.81 -5.65 -2.85
C PRO A 41 -8.55 -4.20 -2.43
N ASN A 42 -9.17 -3.25 -3.12
CA ASN A 42 -9.09 -1.85 -2.74
C ASN A 42 -10.28 -1.07 -3.29
N ASN A 43 -10.95 -0.36 -2.40
CA ASN A 43 -12.15 0.39 -2.73
C ASN A 43 -11.90 1.82 -3.21
N ASN A 44 -10.84 1.98 -4.00
CA ASN A 44 -10.34 3.27 -4.46
C ASN A 44 -9.93 4.17 -3.27
N SER A 45 -9.34 3.58 -2.22
CA SER A 45 -8.78 4.32 -1.07
C SER A 45 -7.32 4.68 -1.30
N GLY A 46 -6.84 5.70 -0.59
CA GLY A 46 -5.41 6.01 -0.58
C GLY A 46 -4.58 4.79 -0.16
N ILE A 47 -3.42 4.65 -0.76
CA ILE A 47 -2.42 3.64 -0.43
C ILE A 47 -1.07 4.31 -0.32
N ASP A 48 -0.15 3.69 0.41
CA ASP A 48 1.27 4.00 0.29
C ASP A 48 2.10 2.74 0.53
N LEU A 49 3.32 2.71 -0.01
CA LEU A 49 4.20 1.56 0.02
C LEU A 49 5.65 1.97 0.22
N VAL A 50 6.35 1.23 1.06
CA VAL A 50 7.80 1.35 1.24
C VAL A 50 8.49 -0.01 1.01
N LYS A 51 9.70 0.01 0.44
CA LYS A 51 10.60 -1.14 0.41
C LYS A 51 11.47 -1.10 1.67
N ALA A 52 11.46 -2.17 2.45
CA ALA A 52 12.24 -2.31 3.68
C ALA A 52 13.08 -3.59 3.59
N GLY A 53 14.36 -3.44 3.23
CA GLY A 53 15.20 -4.58 2.82
C GLY A 53 14.69 -5.20 1.52
N GLU A 54 14.47 -6.51 1.52
CA GLU A 54 13.91 -7.24 0.37
C GLU A 54 12.37 -7.24 0.34
N SER A 55 11.73 -6.86 1.46
CA SER A 55 10.28 -6.89 1.60
C SER A 55 9.63 -5.57 1.18
N LEU A 56 8.40 -5.67 0.65
CA LEU A 56 7.53 -4.52 0.41
C LEU A 56 6.45 -4.46 1.47
N ILE A 57 6.16 -3.25 1.93
CA ILE A 57 5.18 -3.00 2.98
C ILE A 57 4.17 -2.02 2.42
N LEU A 58 2.94 -2.50 2.23
CA LEU A 58 1.81 -1.74 1.72
C LEU A 58 0.89 -1.38 2.87
N VAL A 59 0.56 -0.10 2.99
CA VAL A 59 -0.51 0.37 3.88
C VAL A 59 -1.71 0.74 3.03
N CYS A 60 -2.84 0.07 3.25
CA CYS A 60 -4.08 0.32 2.50
C CYS A 60 -5.32 -0.11 3.27
N ASN A 61 -6.51 0.17 2.72
CA ASN A 61 -7.75 -0.49 3.13
C ASN A 61 -8.01 -1.68 2.18
N PRO A 62 -7.78 -2.94 2.60
CA PRO A 62 -8.00 -4.12 1.77
C PRO A 62 -9.49 -4.49 1.66
N VAL A 63 -10.31 -3.52 1.24
CA VAL A 63 -11.77 -3.64 1.19
C VAL A 63 -12.20 -3.74 -0.28
N PRO A 64 -13.00 -4.76 -0.67
CA PRO A 64 -13.44 -4.93 -2.05
C PRO A 64 -14.51 -3.90 -2.46
N GLY A 65 -14.84 -3.86 -3.74
CA GLY A 65 -15.82 -2.92 -4.31
C GLY A 65 -15.22 -1.55 -4.60
N ASN A 66 -16.01 -0.53 -4.96
CA ASN A 66 -15.52 0.83 -5.21
C ASN A 66 -16.35 1.80 -4.36
N TRP A 67 -15.71 2.84 -3.80
CA TRP A 67 -16.36 3.80 -2.88
C TRP A 67 -16.95 3.16 -1.60
N GLY A 68 -16.31 2.09 -1.11
CA GLY A 68 -16.69 1.41 0.13
C GLY A 68 -16.09 2.05 1.39
N GLU A 69 -16.19 1.33 2.50
CA GLU A 69 -15.71 1.78 3.81
C GLU A 69 -14.19 1.95 3.88
N ARG A 70 -13.72 2.96 4.61
CA ARG A 70 -12.29 3.22 4.81
C ARG A 70 -11.78 2.58 6.10
N THR A 71 -12.23 1.35 6.36
CA THR A 71 -11.85 0.52 7.49
C THR A 71 -11.97 -0.97 7.09
N PRO A 72 -11.06 -1.86 7.53
CA PRO A 72 -9.88 -1.57 8.33
C PRO A 72 -8.78 -0.83 7.55
N LEU A 73 -7.91 -0.11 8.26
CA LEU A 73 -6.59 0.29 7.73
C LEU A 73 -5.59 -0.79 8.12
N SER A 74 -4.83 -1.31 7.15
CA SER A 74 -3.98 -2.48 7.36
C SER A 74 -2.63 -2.36 6.69
N ILE A 75 -1.66 -3.10 7.24
CA ILE A 75 -0.37 -3.40 6.63
C ILE A 75 -0.46 -4.76 5.94
N LEU A 76 0.00 -4.84 4.69
CA LEU A 76 0.22 -6.08 3.94
C LEU A 76 1.70 -6.15 3.54
N VAL A 77 2.28 -7.35 3.58
CA VAL A 77 3.70 -7.58 3.28
C VAL A 77 3.82 -8.43 2.03
N SER A 78 4.78 -8.10 1.16
CA SER A 78 5.16 -8.94 0.02
C SER A 78 6.66 -9.23 0.09
N GLU A 79 7.03 -10.50 -0.07
CA GLU A 79 8.41 -10.98 -0.16
C GLU A 79 8.80 -11.42 -1.58
N ASP A 80 7.90 -11.27 -2.55
CA ASP A 80 8.05 -11.74 -3.92
C ASP A 80 7.89 -10.63 -4.95
N ASN A 81 8.38 -9.44 -4.59
CA ASN A 81 8.37 -8.24 -5.43
C ASN A 81 6.94 -7.82 -5.84
N GLY A 82 5.98 -7.90 -4.90
CA GLY A 82 4.60 -7.43 -5.08
C GLY A 82 3.72 -8.35 -5.92
N ARG A 83 4.08 -9.65 -6.05
CA ARG A 83 3.28 -10.65 -6.78
C ARG A 83 2.20 -11.26 -5.88
N SER A 84 2.52 -11.50 -4.62
CA SER A 84 1.60 -11.94 -3.57
C SER A 84 1.76 -11.10 -2.31
N TRP A 85 0.74 -11.15 -1.45
CA TRP A 85 0.62 -10.33 -0.26
C TRP A 85 0.17 -11.19 0.92
N SER A 86 0.70 -10.89 2.10
CA SER A 86 0.35 -11.55 3.36
C SER A 86 -1.10 -11.32 3.75
N SER A 87 -1.57 -12.08 4.76
CA SER A 87 -2.76 -11.68 5.52
C SER A 87 -2.57 -10.27 6.11
N PRO A 88 -3.63 -9.45 6.17
CA PRO A 88 -3.53 -8.09 6.68
C PRO A 88 -3.22 -8.04 8.18
N ILE A 89 -2.32 -7.15 8.58
CA ILE A 89 -2.11 -6.74 9.97
C ILE A 89 -2.87 -5.43 10.17
N HIS A 90 -3.93 -5.43 10.97
CA HIS A 90 -4.78 -4.26 11.14
C HIS A 90 -4.16 -3.22 12.08
N LEU A 91 -4.15 -1.95 11.63
CA LEU A 91 -3.84 -0.79 12.45
C LEU A 91 -5.11 -0.26 13.12
N GLU A 92 -6.20 -0.20 12.35
CA GLU A 92 -7.49 0.30 12.78
C GLU A 92 -8.59 -0.65 12.31
N THR A 93 -9.49 -1.05 13.21
CA THR A 93 -10.60 -1.98 12.93
C THR A 93 -11.96 -1.45 13.33
N ALA A 94 -12.01 -0.35 14.08
CA ALA A 94 -13.27 0.26 14.48
C ALA A 94 -14.01 0.86 13.27
N ALA A 95 -15.29 1.13 13.44
CA ALA A 95 -16.04 1.89 12.44
C ALA A 95 -15.46 3.32 12.36
N GLY A 96 -15.14 3.77 11.15
CA GLY A 96 -14.51 5.06 10.95
C GLY A 96 -14.00 5.27 9.53
N GLU A 97 -13.42 6.45 9.31
CA GLU A 97 -12.78 6.80 8.06
C GLU A 97 -11.27 6.96 8.23
N TYR A 98 -10.50 5.92 7.89
CA TYR A 98 -9.03 5.91 7.97
C TYR A 98 -8.45 5.89 6.57
N SER A 99 -7.84 6.99 6.13
CA SER A 99 -7.52 7.21 4.71
C SER A 99 -6.18 7.90 4.50
N TYR A 100 -5.70 7.85 3.26
CA TYR A 100 -4.47 8.51 2.82
C TYR A 100 -3.28 8.20 3.74
N PRO A 101 -2.91 6.91 3.85
CA PRO A 101 -1.72 6.55 4.60
C PRO A 101 -0.47 7.11 3.91
N ALA A 102 0.56 7.35 4.72
CA ALA A 102 1.93 7.51 4.29
C ALA A 102 2.82 6.62 5.17
N VAL A 103 3.79 5.93 4.58
CA VAL A 103 4.69 5.01 5.28
C VAL A 103 6.13 5.21 4.87
N ILE A 104 7.03 5.25 5.85
CA ILE A 104 8.47 5.15 5.64
C ILE A 104 9.05 4.07 6.57
N ALA A 105 10.15 3.46 6.15
CA ALA A 105 10.93 2.51 6.92
C ALA A 105 12.30 3.10 7.23
N GLN A 106 12.67 3.18 8.51
CA GLN A 106 13.94 3.74 8.94
C GLN A 106 14.37 3.08 10.27
N ASP A 107 15.66 2.76 10.41
CA ASP A 107 16.25 2.26 11.66
C ASP A 107 15.52 1.02 12.26
N GLY A 108 15.01 0.14 11.39
CA GLY A 108 14.25 -1.05 11.82
C GLY A 108 12.84 -0.74 12.32
N LEU A 109 12.31 0.45 12.01
CA LEU A 109 10.98 0.89 12.38
C LEU A 109 10.17 1.25 11.14
N LEU A 110 8.86 1.03 11.22
CA LEU A 110 7.88 1.61 10.32
C LEU A 110 7.22 2.80 10.98
N HIS A 111 7.22 3.92 10.27
CA HIS A 111 6.52 5.13 10.63
C HIS A 111 5.33 5.26 9.68
N VAL A 112 4.12 5.14 10.23
CA VAL A 112 2.88 5.22 9.46
C VAL A 112 2.07 6.41 9.94
N THR A 113 1.64 7.26 9.01
CA THR A 113 0.66 8.33 9.27
C THR A 113 -0.56 8.15 8.38
N TYR A 114 -1.71 8.66 8.81
CA TYR A 114 -2.95 8.61 8.01
C TYR A 114 -3.98 9.62 8.54
N SER A 115 -4.94 9.99 7.70
CA SER A 115 -6.10 10.79 8.11
C SER A 115 -7.04 9.94 8.95
N TRP A 116 -7.33 10.39 10.17
CA TRP A 116 -8.23 9.73 11.11
C TRP A 116 -9.56 10.50 11.18
N ASN A 117 -10.64 9.88 10.73
CA ASN A 117 -12.01 10.42 10.67
C ASN A 117 -12.11 11.83 10.05
N ARG A 118 -11.18 12.19 9.16
CA ARG A 118 -11.02 13.54 8.57
C ARG A 118 -10.91 14.68 9.60
N ARG A 119 -10.45 14.37 10.82
CA ARG A 119 -10.33 15.34 11.91
C ARG A 119 -8.89 15.59 12.32
N SER A 120 -8.07 14.56 12.25
CA SER A 120 -6.67 14.60 12.66
C SER A 120 -5.81 13.71 11.77
N ILE A 121 -4.50 13.83 11.94
CA ILE A 121 -3.54 12.84 11.44
C ILE A 121 -3.13 11.96 12.62
N ALA A 122 -3.30 10.65 12.44
CA ALA A 122 -2.81 9.65 13.39
C ALA A 122 -1.40 9.20 13.00
N TYR A 123 -0.66 8.67 13.97
CA TYR A 123 0.70 8.18 13.80
C TYR A 123 0.89 6.86 14.55
N HIS A 124 1.47 5.87 13.88
CA HIS A 124 2.00 4.64 14.47
C HIS A 124 3.50 4.52 14.21
N CYS A 125 4.22 4.07 15.23
CA CYS A 125 5.59 3.60 15.14
C CYS A 125 5.59 2.12 15.49
N LEU A 126 6.08 1.27 14.60
CA LEU A 126 6.05 -0.19 14.76
C LEU A 126 7.44 -0.73 14.52
N GLN A 127 7.84 -1.72 15.29
CA GLN A 127 9.10 -2.41 15.04
C GLN A 127 8.97 -3.31 13.81
N TRP A 128 9.97 -3.25 12.93
CA TRP A 128 10.08 -4.05 11.72
C TRP A 128 11.37 -4.87 11.77
N LEU A 129 11.23 -6.18 11.61
CA LEU A 129 12.31 -7.17 11.75
C LEU A 129 12.67 -7.76 10.38
#